data_AF-Q9K8K3-F1
#
_entry.id   AF-Q9K8K3-F1
#
_cell.length_a   1.000
_cell.length_b   1.000
_cell.length_c   1.000
_cell.angle_alpha   90.00
_cell.angle_beta   90.00
_cell.angle_gamma   90.00
#
_symmetry.space_group_name_H-M   'P 1'
#
loop_
_entity.id
_entity.type
_entity.pdbx_description
1 polymer ?
#
loop_
_entity_poly.entity_id
_entity_poly.type
_entity_poly.pdbx_seq_one_letter_code
_entity_poly.pdbx_strand_id
1 'polypeptide(L)' 'MANFNQLTKEEREAIQSIQDKINQTESEQDRRKLITQLTLILEKSRLRIKSENKKEQS' A
#
# COMPACT_ATOMS: atom_id res chain seq x y z
N MET A 1 -8.43 12.24 -0.07
CA MET A 1 -8.37 10.94 0.63
C MET A 1 -8.35 9.86 -0.44
N ALA A 2 -7.32 9.01 -0.50
CA ALA A 2 -7.30 7.90 -1.45
C ALA A 2 -8.48 6.96 -1.12
N ASN A 3 -9.30 6.60 -2.12
CA ASN A 3 -10.40 5.66 -1.92
C ASN A 3 -9.80 4.27 -1.66
N PHE A 4 -9.59 3.93 -0.39
CA PHE A 4 -9.15 2.60 0.05
C PHE A 4 -10.10 1.47 -0.40
N ASN A 5 -11.32 1.81 -0.85
CA ASN A 5 -12.27 0.89 -1.48
C ASN A 5 -11.77 0.30 -2.81
N GLN A 6 -10.80 0.90 -3.48
CA GLN A 6 -10.27 0.43 -4.76
C GLN A 6 -9.03 -0.48 -4.61
N LEU A 7 -8.58 -0.72 -3.37
CA LEU A 7 -7.51 -1.68 -3.12
C LEU A 7 -8.01 -3.11 -3.36
N THR A 8 -7.15 -3.95 -3.93
CA THR A 8 -7.42 -5.39 -4.03
C THR A 8 -7.35 -6.03 -2.63
N LYS A 9 -7.86 -7.26 -2.52
CA LYS A 9 -7.73 -8.05 -1.29
C LYS A 9 -6.27 -8.25 -0.92
N GLU A 10 -5.42 -8.62 -1.88
CA GLU A 10 -3.99 -8.82 -1.69
C GLU A 10 -3.27 -7.55 -1.21
N GLU A 11 -3.60 -6.39 -1.79
CA GLU A 11 -3.03 -5.10 -1.37
C GLU A 11 -3.42 -4.78 0.08
N ARG A 12 -4.67 -5.03 0.47
CA ARG A 12 -5.14 -4.83 1.85
C ARG A 12 -4.43 -5.75 2.84
N GLU A 13 -4.31 -7.03 2.51
CA GLU A 13 -3.61 -8.01 3.36
C GLU A 13 -2.13 -7.67 3.52
N ALA A 14 -1.47 -7.24 2.44
CA ALA A 14 -0.07 -6.81 2.48
C ALA A 14 0.13 -5.55 3.33
N ILE A 15 -0.76 -4.55 3.19
CA ILE A 15 -0.74 -3.33 4.01
C ILE A 15 -0.91 -3.68 5.48
N GLN A 16 -1.91 -4.50 5.82
CA GLN A 16 -2.17 -4.91 7.20
C GLN A 16 -0.97 -5.64 7.80
N SER A 17 -0.40 -6.61 7.08
CA SER A 17 0.78 -7.35 7.55
C SER A 17 1.98 -6.44 7.80
N ILE A 18 2.20 -5.43 6.95
CA ILE A 18 3.30 -4.48 7.15
C ILE A 18 3.01 -3.56 8.33
N GLN A 19 1.78 -3.09 8.52
CA GLN A 19 1.40 -2.28 9.68
C GLN A 19 1.61 -3.05 10.99
N ASP A 20 1.24 -4.33 11.03
CA ASP A 20 1.47 -5.19 12.19
C ASP A 20 2.97 -5.33 12.49
N LYS A 21 3.80 -5.53 11.46
CA LYS A 21 5.26 -5.59 11.60
C LYS A 21 5.87 -4.25 12.07
N ILE A 22 5.34 -3.12 11.60
CA ILE A 22 5.78 -1.79 12.05
C ILE A 22 5.51 -1.61 13.55
N ASN A 23 4.35 -2.07 14.01
CA ASN A 23 3.94 -1.97 15.41
C ASN A 23 4.75 -2.89 16.32
N GLN A 24 5.19 -4.04 15.80
CA GLN A 24 5.98 -5.03 16.55
C GLN A 24 7.49 -4.75 16.52
N THR A 25 7.99 -3.94 15.58
CA THR A 25 9.44 -3.73 15.43
C THR A 25 9.96 -2.65 16.38
N GLU A 26 10.99 -3.00 17.15
CA GLU A 26 11.74 -2.07 18.01
C GLU A 26 12.93 -1.42 17.26
N SER A 27 13.43 -2.09 16.22
CA SER A 27 14.50 -1.60 15.35
C SER A 27 14.02 -0.45 14.47
N GLU A 28 14.60 0.74 14.65
CA GLU A 28 14.30 1.93 13.83
C GLU A 28 14.66 1.69 12.35
N GLN A 29 15.78 1.01 12.10
CA GLN A 29 16.21 0.69 10.74
C GLN A 29 15.19 -0.19 10.04
N ASP A 30 14.67 -1.22 10.71
CA ASP A 30 13.68 -2.11 10.12
C ASP A 30 12.31 -1.43 10.01
N ARG A 31 11.97 -0.56 10.95
CA ARG A 31 10.80 0.32 10.84
C ARG A 31 10.84 1.15 9.56
N ARG A 32 11.99 1.79 9.26
CA ARG A 32 12.16 2.58 8.02
C ARG A 32 12.03 1.74 6.75
N LYS A 33 12.55 0.49 6.76
CA LYS A 33 12.38 -0.44 5.63
C LYS A 33 10.91 -0.80 5.44
N LEU A 34 10.19 -1.11 6.51
CA LEU A 34 8.77 -1.45 6.47
C LEU A 34 7.91 -0.27 5.99
N ILE A 35 8.20 0.96 6.44
CA ILE A 35 7.53 2.17 5.95
C ILE A 35 7.77 2.36 4.45
N THR A 36 9.00 2.11 3.99
CA THR A 36 9.33 2.15 2.55
C THR A 36 8.51 1.14 1.76
N GLN A 37 8.42 -0.11 2.26
CA GLN A 37 7.62 -1.16 1.64
C GLN A 37 6.13 -0.79 1.57
N LEU A 38 5.57 -0.27 2.67
CA LEU A 38 4.20 0.21 2.72
C LEU A 38 3.93 1.31 1.68
N THR A 39 4.84 2.27 1.59
CA THR A 39 4.75 3.38 0.63
C THR A 39 4.76 2.88 -0.81
N LEU A 40 5.63 1.91 -1.13
CA LEU A 40 5.71 1.32 -2.47
C LEU A 40 4.42 0.60 -2.86
N ILE A 41 3.77 -0.11 -1.93
CA ILE A 41 2.48 -0.76 -2.19
C ILE A 41 1.42 0.29 -2.50
N LEU A 42 1.30 1.32 -1.67
CA LEU A 42 0.31 2.38 -1.86
C LEU A 42 0.48 3.12 -3.19
N GLU A 43 1.72 3.44 -3.58
CA GLU A 43 1.98 4.09 -4.87
C GLU A 43 1.70 3.17 -6.07
N LYS A 44 2.05 1.87 -5.98
CA LYS A 44 1.67 0.89 -7.01
C LYS A 44 0.16 0.80 -7.17
N SER A 45 -0.58 0.71 -6.07
CA SER A 45 -2.04 0.68 -6.09
C SER A 45 -2.63 1.94 -6.70
N ARG A 46 -2.09 3.12 -6.35
CA ARG A 46 -2.50 4.41 -6.92
C ARG A 46 -2.29 4.47 -8.43
N LEU A 47 -1.15 3.99 -8.93
CA LEU A 47 -0.86 3.94 -10.36
C LEU A 47 -1.81 2.99 -11.10
N ARG A 48 -2.07 1.80 -10.54
CA ARG A 48 -3.03 0.83 -11.07
C ARG A 48 -4.42 1.45 -11.19
N ILE A 49 -4.96 2.00 -10.11
CA ILE A 49 -6.29 2.65 -10.06
C ILE A 49 -6.38 3.78 -11.10
N LYS A 50 -5.34 4.62 -11.18
CA LYS A 50 -5.28 5.70 -12.18
C LYS A 50 -5.32 5.15 -13.62
N SER A 51 -4.68 4.01 -13.87
CA SER A 51 -4.68 3.36 -15.18
C SER A 51 -6.03 2.73 -15.53
N GLU A 52 -6.71 2.13 -14.55
CA GLU A 52 -8.05 1.54 -14.69
C GLU A 52 -9.08 2.64 -15.01
N ASN A 53 -9.09 3.73 -14.22
CA ASN A 53 -10.01 4.85 -14.44
C ASN A 53 -9.81 5.53 -15.81
N LYS A 54 -8.57 5.54 -16.36
CA LYS A 54 -8.30 6.10 -17.70
C LYS A 54 -8.86 5.22 -18.81
N LYS A 55 -8.88 3.90 -18.63
CA LYS A 55 -9.44 2.95 -19.61
C LYS A 55 -10.96 3.02 -19.65
N GLU A 56 -11.62 3.29 -18.52
CA GLU A 56 -13.09 3.44 -18.46
C GLU A 56 -13.60 4.73 -19.11
N GLN A 57 -12.72 5.71 -19.33
CA GLN A 57 -13.05 7.01 -19.96
C GLN A 57 -12.69 7.08 -21.45
N SER A 58 -12.07 6.04 -22.02
CA SER A 58 -11.68 5.95 -23.44
C SER A 58 -12.61 5.01 -24.19
#